data_AF-A0A7S2AA07-F1
#
_entry.id   AF-A0A7S2AA07-F1
#
_cell.length_a   1.000
_cell.length_b   1.000
_cell.length_c   1.000
_cell.angle_alpha   90.00
_cell.angle_beta   90.00
_cell.angle_gamma   90.00
#
_symmetry.space_group_name_H-M   'P 1'
#
loop_
_entity.id
_entity.type
_entity.pdbx_description
1 polymer ?
#
loop_
_entity_poly.entity_id
_entity_poly.type
_entity_poly.pdbx_seq_one_letter_code
_entity_poly.pdbx_strand_id
1 'polypeptide(L)'
;MIVKMKSTSDPYYSNSVFNRFVPLALLYTAVTNLAATVLHPFPGLRISREPLLPEDSFEPSGGDIAIVTGSNTGIGFETAYSLVERGYDVILACRSRERGERAAEILNEKAAARGASATAGRAIFLHPLDLSDFSSVRSFVDTFKAKYSKLNILVNNAGINTTGKSVDGFDLCFQTNFLGHFLLTRLLMDHLLKAKNRYSGEGAGKEAGRVVNLSSVTHHFVRADEDRFQSKGSGLHDEEWWNGCAKHGESDNTYKESKLASALLTLELNERYSKEGLRAVTANPGSVNSDIWRNYSDFMLKYVVGPLFRVVYLDNEQGSRTSVAAAVGKLPLGAHYLQPYWQPWPIQHTTSKKSLKQKLSALSFHRSYRVQFPVFEMLGLYIGHAVTKARLPNDGKGGLFASSELWKSSEKLVGYGDTCQDGQK
;
A
#
# COMPACT_ATOMS: atom_id res chain seq x y z
N MET A 1 23.33 34.45 3.02
CA MET A 1 23.66 33.96 1.66
C MET A 1 22.80 32.73 1.42
N ILE A 2 21.69 32.90 0.70
CA ILE A 2 20.70 31.84 0.48
C ILE A 2 21.33 30.83 -0.48
N VAL A 3 21.68 29.64 0.02
CA VAL A 3 22.12 28.53 -0.82
C VAL A 3 20.89 28.07 -1.59
N LYS A 4 20.75 28.54 -2.84
CA LYS A 4 19.85 27.92 -3.82
C LYS A 4 20.29 26.45 -3.94
N MET A 5 19.56 25.55 -3.31
CA MET A 5 19.67 24.13 -3.62
C MET A 5 19.27 23.96 -5.09
N LYS A 6 20.19 23.41 -5.88
CA LYS A 6 19.92 23.05 -7.28
C LYS A 6 18.75 22.08 -7.31
N SER A 7 17.80 22.32 -8.21
CA SER A 7 16.66 21.42 -8.47
C SER A 7 17.14 19.98 -8.58
N THR A 8 16.39 19.08 -7.97
CA THR A 8 16.69 17.64 -7.94
C THR A 8 17.04 17.13 -9.34
N SER A 9 18.29 16.73 -9.53
CA SER A 9 18.77 16.11 -10.77
C SER A 9 18.36 14.63 -10.89
N ASP A 10 17.33 14.22 -10.14
CA ASP A 10 16.83 12.85 -10.19
C ASP A 10 15.76 12.74 -11.30
N PRO A 11 16.02 12.00 -12.39
CA PRO A 11 15.07 11.87 -13.49
C PRO A 11 13.73 11.25 -13.07
N TYR A 12 13.62 10.61 -11.89
CA TYR A 12 12.38 9.97 -11.42
C TYR A 12 11.29 10.99 -11.06
N TYR A 13 11.65 12.17 -10.55
CA TYR A 13 10.72 13.17 -10.04
C TYR A 13 10.36 14.27 -11.05
N SER A 14 10.73 14.08 -12.32
CA SER A 14 10.42 15.00 -13.42
C SER A 14 9.20 14.56 -14.23
N ASN A 15 8.15 15.39 -14.27
CA ASN A 15 6.94 15.17 -15.08
C ASN A 15 7.25 15.03 -16.59
N SER A 16 8.31 15.67 -17.09
CA SER A 16 8.62 15.68 -18.54
C SER A 16 9.15 14.33 -19.03
N VAL A 17 9.91 13.62 -18.20
CA VAL A 17 10.41 12.27 -18.51
C VAL A 17 9.26 11.28 -18.48
N PHE A 18 8.40 11.35 -17.46
CA PHE A 18 7.21 10.51 -17.34
C PHE A 18 6.33 10.56 -18.60
N ASN A 19 5.94 11.76 -19.04
CA ASN A 19 5.04 11.94 -20.19
C ASN A 19 5.61 11.36 -21.50
N ARG A 20 6.95 11.35 -21.66
CA ARG A 20 7.59 10.74 -22.85
C ARG A 20 7.48 9.22 -22.86
N PHE A 21 7.43 8.56 -21.71
CA PHE A 21 7.38 7.10 -21.61
C PHE A 21 5.95 6.54 -21.58
N VAL A 22 4.92 7.36 -21.34
CA VAL A 22 3.51 6.90 -21.28
C VAL A 22 3.09 6.14 -22.55
N PRO A 23 3.31 6.63 -23.78
CA PRO A 23 2.89 5.91 -24.98
C PRO A 23 3.59 4.55 -25.14
N LEU A 24 4.91 4.49 -24.87
CA LEU A 24 5.68 3.24 -24.92
C LEU A 24 5.17 2.23 -23.90
N ALA A 25 4.84 2.70 -22.70
CA ALA A 25 4.38 1.84 -21.63
C ALA A 25 2.98 1.31 -21.88
N LEU A 26 2.06 2.12 -22.44
CA LEU A 26 0.73 1.65 -22.86
C LEU A 26 0.84 0.58 -23.96
N LEU A 27 1.72 0.79 -24.95
CA LEU A 27 2.00 -0.21 -25.98
C LEU A 27 2.55 -1.50 -25.37
N TYR A 28 3.49 -1.39 -24.43
CA TYR A 28 4.05 -2.55 -23.72
C TYR A 28 2.97 -3.32 -22.96
N THR A 29 2.09 -2.65 -22.20
CA THR A 29 0.99 -3.32 -21.48
C THR A 29 0.05 -4.04 -22.44
N ALA A 30 -0.36 -3.37 -23.52
CA ALA A 30 -1.29 -3.93 -24.49
C ALA A 30 -0.72 -5.18 -25.15
N VAL A 31 0.55 -5.13 -25.61
CA VAL A 31 1.22 -6.26 -26.25
C VAL A 31 1.39 -7.42 -25.27
N THR A 32 1.79 -7.15 -24.03
CA THR A 32 2.08 -8.20 -23.05
C THR A 32 0.81 -8.85 -22.49
N ASN A 33 -0.26 -8.09 -22.25
CA ASN A 33 -1.56 -8.65 -21.86
C ASN A 33 -2.22 -9.41 -23.02
N LEU A 34 -2.07 -8.94 -24.26
CA LEU A 34 -2.48 -9.70 -25.45
C LEU A 34 -1.72 -11.02 -25.54
N ALA A 35 -0.39 -11.00 -25.40
CA ALA A 35 0.43 -12.19 -25.38
C ALA A 35 0.01 -13.16 -24.25
N ALA A 36 -0.22 -12.66 -23.03
CA ALA A 36 -0.69 -13.48 -21.91
C ALA A 36 -2.06 -14.14 -22.18
N THR A 37 -2.96 -13.42 -22.86
CA THR A 37 -4.28 -13.93 -23.25
C THR A 37 -4.17 -14.99 -24.33
N VAL A 38 -3.36 -14.74 -25.38
CA VAL A 38 -3.13 -15.69 -26.49
C VAL A 38 -2.39 -16.94 -26.01
N LEU A 39 -1.47 -16.81 -25.05
CA LEU A 39 -0.71 -17.92 -24.50
C LEU A 39 -1.44 -18.69 -23.40
N HIS A 40 -2.57 -18.18 -22.88
CA HIS A 40 -3.36 -18.82 -21.81
C HIS A 40 -3.72 -20.30 -22.08
N PRO A 41 -4.08 -20.71 -23.32
CA PRO A 41 -4.38 -22.11 -23.65
C PRO A 41 -3.16 -23.04 -23.63
N PHE A 42 -1.93 -22.54 -23.57
CA PHE A 42 -0.69 -23.32 -23.65
C PHE A 42 0.02 -23.38 -22.29
N PRO A 43 -0.17 -24.44 -21.48
CA PRO A 43 0.30 -24.49 -20.10
C PRO A 43 1.82 -24.30 -19.94
N GLY A 44 2.61 -24.80 -20.89
CA GLY A 44 4.08 -24.69 -20.88
C GLY A 44 4.66 -23.32 -21.25
N LEU A 45 3.81 -22.39 -21.72
CA LEU A 45 4.20 -21.03 -22.11
C LEU A 45 3.47 -19.96 -21.28
N ARG A 46 2.82 -20.35 -20.18
CA ARG A 46 2.10 -19.43 -19.30
C ARG A 46 3.06 -18.43 -18.68
N ILE A 47 2.70 -17.16 -18.80
CA ILE A 47 3.32 -16.12 -17.99
C ILE A 47 2.76 -16.29 -16.57
N SER A 48 3.64 -16.61 -15.62
CA SER A 48 3.28 -16.99 -14.25
C SER A 48 2.33 -15.98 -13.61
N ARG A 49 1.23 -16.47 -13.02
CA ARG A 49 0.34 -15.73 -12.13
C ARG A 49 0.32 -16.42 -10.77
N GLU A 50 1.45 -16.95 -10.35
CA GLU A 50 1.53 -17.82 -9.18
C GLU A 50 1.01 -17.04 -7.95
N PRO A 51 -0.01 -17.57 -7.24
CA PRO A 51 -0.45 -16.98 -5.99
C PRO A 51 0.68 -17.08 -4.96
N LEU A 52 0.59 -16.26 -3.91
CA LEU A 52 1.45 -16.45 -2.75
C LEU A 52 1.18 -17.85 -2.18
N LEU A 53 2.19 -18.72 -2.23
CA LEU A 53 2.09 -20.08 -1.73
C LEU A 53 1.97 -20.06 -0.19
N PRO A 54 1.25 -21.01 0.43
CA PRO A 54 1.09 -21.05 1.89
C PRO A 54 2.42 -20.99 2.66
N GLU A 55 3.44 -21.72 2.19
CA GLU A 55 4.79 -21.76 2.77
C GLU A 55 5.54 -20.41 2.72
N ASP A 56 5.11 -19.51 1.85
CA ASP A 56 5.65 -18.16 1.72
C ASP A 56 4.89 -17.16 2.60
N SER A 57 3.91 -17.61 3.38
CA SER A 57 3.06 -16.75 4.21
C SER A 57 3.14 -17.07 5.69
N PHE A 58 2.70 -16.13 6.52
CA PHE A 58 2.49 -16.41 7.93
C PHE A 58 1.50 -17.55 8.13
N GLU A 59 1.74 -18.37 9.14
CA GLU A 59 0.79 -19.36 9.64
C GLU A 59 -0.09 -18.69 10.69
N PRO A 60 -1.35 -18.34 10.37
CA PRO A 60 -2.24 -17.78 11.37
C PRO A 60 -2.59 -18.85 12.41
N SER A 61 -2.65 -18.40 13.64
CA SER A 61 -3.23 -19.13 14.76
C SER A 61 -4.65 -18.66 15.02
N GLY A 62 -5.48 -19.51 15.62
CA GLY A 62 -6.84 -19.14 16.00
C GLY A 62 -6.85 -17.83 16.80
N GLY A 63 -7.64 -16.85 16.34
CA GLY A 63 -7.75 -15.53 16.96
C GLY A 63 -6.67 -14.53 16.53
N ASP A 64 -5.88 -14.81 15.49
CA ASP A 64 -5.09 -13.77 14.81
C ASP A 64 -6.01 -12.85 13.99
N ILE A 65 -5.81 -11.55 14.16
CA ILE A 65 -6.76 -10.52 13.71
C ILE A 65 -6.08 -9.59 12.72
N ALA A 66 -6.81 -9.27 11.64
CA ALA A 66 -6.41 -8.25 10.68
C ALA A 66 -7.45 -7.12 10.61
N ILE A 67 -7.01 -5.89 10.33
CA ILE A 67 -7.89 -4.79 9.92
C ILE A 67 -7.54 -4.43 8.48
N VAL A 68 -8.54 -4.28 7.62
CA VAL A 68 -8.38 -3.74 6.27
C VAL A 68 -9.30 -2.55 6.10
N THR A 69 -8.74 -1.36 5.89
CA THR A 69 -9.53 -0.14 5.65
C THR A 69 -10.07 -0.10 4.22
N GLY A 70 -11.28 0.40 4.01
CA GLY A 70 -11.88 0.53 2.67
C GLY A 70 -12.11 -0.83 2.00
N SER A 71 -12.58 -1.82 2.76
CA SER A 71 -12.67 -3.23 2.37
C SER A 71 -14.07 -3.69 1.95
N ASN A 72 -14.99 -2.75 1.70
CA ASN A 72 -16.33 -3.06 1.18
C ASN A 72 -16.41 -3.13 -0.35
N THR A 73 -15.31 -2.83 -1.06
CA THR A 73 -15.19 -2.91 -2.52
C THR A 73 -13.72 -3.00 -2.94
N GLY A 74 -13.48 -3.26 -4.23
CA GLY A 74 -12.17 -3.09 -4.86
C GLY A 74 -11.05 -3.94 -4.27
N ILE A 75 -9.84 -3.38 -4.30
CA ILE A 75 -8.60 -4.00 -3.79
C ILE A 75 -8.73 -4.38 -2.29
N GLY A 76 -9.38 -3.54 -1.49
CA GLY A 76 -9.54 -3.79 -0.06
C GLY A 76 -10.42 -5.00 0.22
N PHE A 77 -11.50 -5.18 -0.56
CA PHE A 77 -12.37 -6.35 -0.46
C PHE A 77 -11.62 -7.64 -0.79
N GLU A 78 -10.87 -7.68 -1.89
CA GLU A 78 -10.09 -8.86 -2.29
C GLU A 78 -8.92 -9.13 -1.32
N THR A 79 -8.29 -8.08 -0.77
CA THR A 79 -7.28 -8.22 0.28
C THR A 79 -7.89 -8.85 1.53
N ALA A 80 -9.06 -8.36 1.98
CA ALA A 80 -9.75 -8.93 3.14
C ALA A 80 -10.16 -10.38 2.90
N TYR A 81 -10.71 -10.69 1.72
CA TYR A 81 -11.06 -12.04 1.32
C TYR A 81 -9.87 -13.00 1.42
N SER A 82 -8.73 -12.61 0.85
CA SER A 82 -7.53 -13.43 0.84
C SER A 82 -6.96 -13.71 2.24
N LEU A 83 -7.12 -12.76 3.17
CA LEU A 83 -6.75 -12.92 4.58
C LEU A 83 -7.73 -13.82 5.34
N VAL A 84 -9.04 -13.72 5.06
CA VAL A 84 -10.06 -14.64 5.59
C VAL A 84 -9.78 -16.08 5.14
N GLU A 85 -9.51 -16.30 3.85
CA GLU A 85 -9.14 -17.61 3.29
C GLU A 85 -7.89 -18.20 3.96
N ARG A 86 -7.00 -17.34 4.47
CA ARG A 86 -5.78 -17.76 5.17
C ARG A 86 -6.01 -18.15 6.62
N GLY A 87 -7.10 -17.72 7.25
CA GLY A 87 -7.42 -18.05 8.65
C GLY A 87 -7.47 -16.86 9.60
N TYR A 88 -7.36 -15.62 9.10
CA TYR A 88 -7.47 -14.43 9.94
C TYR A 88 -8.93 -14.06 10.20
N ASP A 89 -9.25 -13.64 11.42
CA ASP A 89 -10.46 -12.85 11.67
C ASP A 89 -10.20 -11.43 11.16
N VAL A 90 -10.88 -11.05 10.08
CA VAL A 90 -10.64 -9.79 9.36
C VAL A 90 -11.73 -8.78 9.65
N ILE A 91 -11.35 -7.67 10.25
CA ILE A 91 -12.23 -6.52 10.50
C ILE A 91 -12.29 -5.65 9.25
N LEU A 92 -13.49 -5.55 8.68
CA LEU A 92 -13.77 -4.69 7.55
C LEU A 92 -14.01 -3.26 8.03
N ALA A 93 -12.97 -2.43 8.00
CA ALA A 93 -13.05 -1.05 8.47
C ALA A 93 -13.54 -0.13 7.33
N CYS A 94 -14.84 0.15 7.33
CA CYS A 94 -15.53 0.87 6.26
C CYS A 94 -16.40 2.00 6.83
N ARG A 95 -16.57 3.09 6.07
CA ARG A 95 -17.39 4.24 6.48
C ARG A 95 -18.88 3.89 6.60
N SER A 96 -19.43 3.18 5.63
CA SER A 96 -20.85 2.83 5.60
C SER A 96 -21.09 1.50 6.31
N ARG A 97 -21.91 1.53 7.36
CA ARG A 97 -22.36 0.33 8.08
C ARG A 97 -22.97 -0.69 7.14
N GLU A 98 -24.03 -0.31 6.44
CA GLU A 98 -24.77 -1.21 5.54
C GLU A 98 -23.86 -1.88 4.50
N ARG A 99 -22.97 -1.10 3.85
CA ARG A 99 -22.05 -1.67 2.86
C ARG A 99 -20.97 -2.55 3.50
N GLY A 100 -20.53 -2.23 4.71
CA GLY A 100 -19.56 -3.02 5.45
C GLY A 100 -20.13 -4.36 5.93
N GLU A 101 -21.33 -4.35 6.49
CA GLU A 101 -22.07 -5.55 6.92
C GLU A 101 -22.34 -6.48 5.73
N ARG A 102 -22.88 -5.93 4.62
CA ARG A 102 -23.08 -6.68 3.37
C ARG A 102 -21.78 -7.27 2.82
N ALA A 103 -20.68 -6.53 2.87
CA ALA A 103 -19.38 -7.05 2.42
C ALA A 103 -18.89 -8.21 3.30
N ALA A 104 -19.08 -8.14 4.62
CA ALA A 104 -18.72 -9.21 5.53
C ALA A 104 -19.54 -10.49 5.27
N GLU A 105 -20.85 -10.35 5.03
CA GLU A 105 -21.72 -11.46 4.63
C GLU A 105 -21.20 -12.15 3.37
N ILE A 106 -20.99 -11.39 2.29
CA ILE A 106 -20.50 -11.92 1.01
C ILE A 106 -19.15 -12.64 1.18
N LEU A 107 -18.21 -12.07 1.95
CA LEU A 107 -16.90 -12.68 2.18
C LEU A 107 -17.02 -14.00 2.95
N ASN A 108 -17.88 -14.06 3.96
CA ASN A 108 -18.11 -15.27 4.74
C ASN A 108 -18.80 -16.36 3.90
N GLU A 109 -19.77 -16.00 3.05
CA GLU A 109 -20.39 -16.93 2.11
C GLU A 109 -19.38 -17.50 1.10
N LYS A 110 -18.54 -16.64 0.51
CA LYS A 110 -17.47 -17.07 -0.41
C LYS A 110 -16.48 -18.01 0.27
N ALA A 111 -16.07 -17.69 1.49
CA ALA A 111 -15.14 -18.53 2.26
C ALA A 111 -15.75 -19.91 2.59
N ALA A 112 -17.05 -19.97 2.91
CA ALA A 112 -17.76 -21.22 3.14
C ALA A 112 -17.90 -22.07 1.86
N ALA A 113 -18.21 -21.44 0.72
CA ALA A 113 -18.48 -22.12 -0.54
C ALA A 113 -17.26 -22.83 -1.15
N ARG A 114 -16.03 -22.38 -0.85
CA ARG A 114 -14.80 -23.03 -1.34
C ARG A 114 -14.39 -24.31 -0.59
N GLY A 115 -15.31 -24.89 0.19
CA GLY A 115 -15.07 -26.10 0.96
C GLY A 115 -14.09 -25.84 2.07
N ALA A 116 -14.41 -24.83 2.92
CA ALA A 116 -13.58 -24.32 3.99
C ALA A 116 -12.69 -25.43 4.59
N SER A 117 -11.38 -25.30 4.39
CA SER A 117 -10.43 -25.87 5.33
C SER A 117 -10.94 -25.49 6.72
N ALA A 118 -10.93 -26.40 7.69
CA ALA A 118 -11.42 -26.18 9.06
C ALA A 118 -10.72 -25.01 9.82
N THR A 119 -9.92 -24.22 9.08
CA THR A 119 -8.99 -23.19 9.49
C THR A 119 -9.29 -21.82 8.87
N ALA A 120 -10.34 -21.64 8.06
CA ALA A 120 -10.69 -20.32 7.51
C ALA A 120 -11.16 -19.36 8.64
N GLY A 121 -10.81 -18.08 8.51
CA GLY A 121 -11.20 -17.06 9.48
C GLY A 121 -12.58 -16.49 9.17
N ARG A 122 -12.92 -15.34 9.76
CA ARG A 122 -14.21 -14.65 9.52
C ARG A 122 -14.03 -13.19 9.12
N ALA A 123 -14.83 -12.72 8.17
CA ALA A 123 -15.02 -11.30 7.92
C ALA A 123 -15.99 -10.71 8.95
N ILE A 124 -15.62 -9.59 9.56
CA ILE A 124 -16.35 -8.94 10.66
C ILE A 124 -16.49 -7.46 10.36
N PHE A 125 -17.72 -6.94 10.29
CA PHE A 125 -17.94 -5.50 10.42
C PHE A 125 -18.05 -5.14 11.90
N LEU A 126 -17.06 -4.41 12.43
CA LEU A 126 -17.02 -4.06 13.86
C LEU A 126 -17.73 -2.74 14.16
N HIS A 127 -17.30 -1.67 13.49
CA HIS A 127 -17.75 -0.31 13.71
C HIS A 127 -17.45 0.52 12.45
N PRO A 128 -18.23 1.57 12.14
CA PRO A 128 -17.89 2.50 11.06
C PRO A 128 -16.50 3.12 11.26
N LEU A 129 -15.74 3.24 10.18
CA LEU A 129 -14.49 4.00 10.13
C LEU A 129 -14.53 5.01 8.98
N ASP A 130 -14.66 6.29 9.30
CA ASP A 130 -14.41 7.38 8.38
C ASP A 130 -13.02 7.99 8.64
N LEU A 131 -12.11 7.83 7.69
CA LEU A 131 -10.74 8.36 7.80
C LEU A 131 -10.67 9.87 7.59
N SER A 132 -11.75 10.49 7.10
CA SER A 132 -11.89 11.94 6.96
C SER A 132 -12.48 12.63 8.20
N ASP A 133 -12.65 11.88 9.30
CA ASP A 133 -13.15 12.34 10.60
C ASP A 133 -12.33 11.69 11.73
N PHE A 134 -11.49 12.46 12.43
CA PHE A 134 -10.65 11.94 13.51
C PHE A 134 -11.45 11.42 14.70
N SER A 135 -12.65 11.94 14.96
CA SER A 135 -13.53 11.41 16.01
C SER A 135 -14.03 10.02 15.64
N SER A 136 -14.34 9.78 14.36
CA SER A 136 -14.69 8.45 13.85
C SER A 136 -13.52 7.46 13.99
N VAL A 137 -12.29 7.88 13.66
CA VAL A 137 -11.08 7.06 13.84
C VAL A 137 -10.91 6.64 15.30
N ARG A 138 -11.06 7.59 16.24
CA ARG A 138 -10.92 7.31 17.68
C ARG A 138 -12.02 6.34 18.17
N SER A 139 -13.28 6.59 17.83
CA SER A 139 -14.42 5.71 18.17
C SER A 139 -14.24 4.28 17.64
N PHE A 140 -13.76 4.13 16.40
CA PHE A 140 -13.45 2.82 15.83
C PHE A 140 -12.35 2.11 16.64
N VAL A 141 -11.28 2.82 16.99
CA VAL A 141 -10.18 2.23 17.76
C VAL A 141 -10.61 1.86 19.18
N ASP A 142 -11.39 2.70 19.85
CA ASP A 142 -11.91 2.38 21.19
C ASP A 142 -12.78 1.13 21.16
N THR A 143 -13.64 1.00 20.15
CA THR A 143 -14.44 -0.22 19.92
C THR A 143 -13.55 -1.44 19.66
N PHE A 144 -12.47 -1.29 18.90
CA PHE A 144 -11.51 -2.37 18.65
C PHE A 144 -10.79 -2.79 19.94
N LYS A 145 -10.26 -1.83 20.70
CA LYS A 145 -9.52 -2.06 21.95
C LYS A 145 -10.38 -2.71 23.03
N ALA A 146 -11.67 -2.41 23.06
CA ALA A 146 -12.61 -3.04 23.99
C ALA A 146 -12.81 -4.55 23.71
N LYS A 147 -12.55 -5.02 22.48
CA LYS A 147 -12.83 -6.40 22.05
C LYS A 147 -11.57 -7.23 21.80
N TYR A 148 -10.47 -6.61 21.40
CA TYR A 148 -9.28 -7.30 20.92
C TYR A 148 -8.02 -6.78 21.62
N SER A 149 -7.18 -7.70 22.11
CA SER A 149 -5.97 -7.37 22.88
C SER A 149 -4.69 -7.25 22.03
N LYS A 150 -4.76 -7.66 20.76
CA LYS A 150 -3.65 -7.64 19.79
C LYS A 150 -4.18 -7.38 18.37
N LEU A 151 -3.28 -6.94 17.49
CA LEU A 151 -3.53 -6.77 16.06
C LEU A 151 -2.36 -7.34 15.26
N ASN A 152 -2.58 -8.38 14.47
CA ASN A 152 -1.52 -9.03 13.71
C ASN A 152 -1.19 -8.28 12.43
N ILE A 153 -2.21 -7.75 11.75
CA ILE A 153 -2.07 -7.10 10.45
C ILE A 153 -2.97 -5.85 10.41
N LEU A 154 -2.39 -4.71 10.07
CA LEU A 154 -3.11 -3.49 9.70
C LEU A 154 -2.84 -3.17 8.24
N VAL A 155 -3.86 -3.22 7.39
CA VAL A 155 -3.78 -2.81 5.99
C VAL A 155 -4.47 -1.45 5.81
N ASN A 156 -3.67 -0.40 5.71
CA ASN A 156 -4.08 0.95 5.36
C ASN A 156 -4.30 1.03 3.83
N ASN A 157 -5.46 0.52 3.38
CA ASN A 157 -5.83 0.37 1.98
C ASN A 157 -6.71 1.51 1.45
N ALA A 158 -7.62 2.03 2.26
CA ALA A 158 -8.61 3.02 1.83
C ALA A 158 -7.96 4.22 1.11
N GLY A 159 -8.59 4.71 0.06
CA GLY A 159 -8.08 5.88 -0.63
C GLY A 159 -9.08 6.50 -1.58
N ILE A 160 -8.94 7.81 -1.76
CA ILE A 160 -9.72 8.64 -2.67
C ILE A 160 -8.80 9.53 -3.49
N ASN A 161 -9.31 10.06 -4.59
CA ASN A 161 -8.67 11.11 -5.39
C ASN A 161 -9.71 12.21 -5.64
N THR A 162 -10.28 12.73 -4.55
CA THR A 162 -11.36 13.72 -4.58
C THR A 162 -10.90 14.96 -3.83
N THR A 163 -10.97 16.11 -4.50
CA THR A 163 -10.70 17.40 -3.88
C THR A 163 -11.85 17.78 -2.95
N GLY A 164 -11.53 18.35 -1.80
CA GLY A 164 -12.51 18.82 -0.84
C GLY A 164 -11.86 19.12 0.50
N LYS A 165 -12.68 19.56 1.45
CA LYS A 165 -12.28 19.80 2.83
C LYS A 165 -12.93 18.75 3.73
N SER A 166 -12.16 18.14 4.61
CA SER A 166 -12.68 17.19 5.61
C SER A 166 -13.43 17.90 6.75
N VAL A 167 -14.08 17.14 7.63
CA VAL A 167 -14.77 17.71 8.80
C VAL A 167 -13.78 18.29 9.82
N ASP A 168 -12.57 17.74 9.90
CA ASP A 168 -11.48 18.26 10.74
C ASP A 168 -10.78 19.48 10.11
N GLY A 169 -11.19 19.87 8.90
CA GLY A 169 -10.75 21.10 8.25
C GLY A 169 -9.48 20.98 7.39
N PHE A 170 -9.00 19.77 7.16
CA PHE A 170 -7.85 19.48 6.30
C PHE A 170 -8.28 19.22 4.85
N ASP A 171 -7.30 19.09 3.95
CA ASP A 171 -7.55 18.55 2.62
C ASP A 171 -8.12 17.13 2.72
N LEU A 172 -9.28 16.92 2.09
CA LEU A 172 -10.05 15.69 2.18
C LEU A 172 -9.25 14.46 1.70
N CYS A 173 -8.53 14.61 0.59
CA CYS A 173 -7.75 13.53 0.00
C CYS A 173 -6.54 13.21 0.87
N PHE A 174 -5.76 14.22 1.28
CA PHE A 174 -4.60 14.03 2.14
C PHE A 174 -4.99 13.42 3.49
N GLN A 175 -6.07 13.91 4.12
CA GLN A 175 -6.53 13.34 5.37
C GLN A 175 -7.00 11.89 5.21
N THR A 176 -7.91 11.62 4.26
CA THR A 176 -8.47 10.27 4.07
C THR A 176 -7.37 9.24 3.75
N ASN A 177 -6.44 9.61 2.88
CA ASN A 177 -5.43 8.69 2.39
C ASN A 177 -4.27 8.52 3.37
N PHE A 178 -3.96 9.56 4.17
CA PHE A 178 -2.77 9.59 5.01
C PHE A 178 -3.07 9.93 6.49
N LEU A 179 -3.52 11.14 6.85
CA LEU A 179 -3.61 11.53 8.27
C LEU A 179 -4.55 10.62 9.09
N GLY A 180 -5.69 10.22 8.52
CA GLY A 180 -6.60 9.27 9.17
C GLY A 180 -5.94 7.91 9.42
N HIS A 181 -5.15 7.41 8.45
CA HIS A 181 -4.39 6.17 8.60
C HIS A 181 -3.23 6.31 9.58
N PHE A 182 -2.58 7.48 9.59
CA PHE A 182 -1.54 7.80 10.55
C PHE A 182 -2.11 7.72 11.97
N LEU A 183 -3.20 8.43 12.24
CA LEU A 183 -3.88 8.40 13.54
C LEU A 183 -4.33 6.98 13.92
N LEU A 184 -4.97 6.25 13.00
CA LEU A 184 -5.38 4.86 13.19
C LEU A 184 -4.20 3.98 13.60
N THR A 185 -3.10 4.06 12.85
CA THR A 185 -1.88 3.28 13.11
C THR A 185 -1.30 3.64 14.47
N ARG A 186 -1.15 4.93 14.78
CA ARG A 186 -0.61 5.42 16.05
C ARG A 186 -1.42 4.94 17.25
N LEU A 187 -2.75 4.99 17.18
CA LEU A 187 -3.62 4.54 18.26
C LEU A 187 -3.61 3.02 18.46
N LEU A 188 -3.24 2.24 17.43
CA LEU A 188 -3.19 0.77 17.46
C LEU A 188 -1.77 0.21 17.71
N MET A 189 -0.75 1.04 17.86
CA MET A 189 0.65 0.61 18.00
C MET A 189 0.87 -0.43 19.11
N ASP A 190 0.31 -0.21 20.31
CA ASP A 190 0.46 -1.18 21.41
C ASP A 190 -0.11 -2.56 21.08
N HIS A 191 -1.19 -2.60 20.27
CA HIS A 191 -1.83 -3.85 19.86
C HIS A 191 -1.02 -4.56 18.79
N LEU A 192 -0.42 -3.80 17.87
CA LEU A 192 0.51 -4.30 16.88
C LEU A 192 1.75 -4.90 17.56
N LEU A 193 2.35 -4.22 18.53
CA LEU A 193 3.56 -4.70 19.22
C LEU A 193 3.30 -5.96 20.09
N LYS A 194 2.07 -6.13 20.59
CA LYS A 194 1.66 -7.34 21.33
C LYS A 194 1.49 -8.58 20.45
N ALA A 195 1.25 -8.41 19.14
CA ALA A 195 1.08 -9.53 18.24
C ALA A 195 2.36 -10.37 18.06
N LYS A 196 2.20 -11.57 17.51
CA LYS A 196 3.28 -12.54 17.27
C LYS A 196 3.01 -13.25 15.95
N ASN A 197 3.56 -12.72 14.86
CA ASN A 197 3.41 -13.30 13.53
C ASN A 197 4.50 -14.38 13.33
N ARG A 198 4.12 -15.53 12.75
CA ARG A 198 4.97 -16.73 12.67
C ARG A 198 5.01 -17.31 11.26
N TYR A 199 6.17 -17.82 10.85
CA TYR A 199 6.34 -18.59 9.62
C TYR A 199 6.67 -20.04 9.95
N SER A 200 6.44 -20.96 9.01
CA SER A 200 6.94 -22.34 9.08
C SER A 200 8.48 -22.37 9.13
N GLY A 201 9.03 -23.23 9.99
CA GLY A 201 10.44 -23.62 10.01
C GLY A 201 11.34 -22.94 11.06
N GLU A 202 12.57 -23.44 11.21
CA GLU A 202 13.57 -22.93 12.16
C GLU A 202 14.11 -21.54 11.76
N GLY A 203 14.19 -20.63 12.73
CA GLY A 203 14.76 -19.28 12.56
C GLY A 203 13.75 -18.14 12.38
N ALA A 204 12.46 -18.36 12.64
CA ALA A 204 11.48 -17.29 12.65
C ALA A 204 11.78 -16.30 13.80
N GLY A 205 12.51 -15.22 13.48
CA GLY A 205 12.62 -14.06 14.38
C GLY A 205 11.23 -13.64 14.85
N LYS A 206 11.13 -13.17 16.10
CA LYS A 206 9.86 -12.71 16.67
C LYS A 206 9.38 -11.46 15.91
N GLU A 207 8.62 -11.66 14.83
CA GLU A 207 7.89 -10.55 14.17
C GLU A 207 6.65 -10.24 15.01
N ALA A 208 6.49 -8.97 15.38
CA ALA A 208 5.27 -8.47 16.00
C ALA A 208 4.21 -8.24 14.90
N GLY A 209 3.31 -7.28 15.11
CA GLY A 209 2.31 -6.89 14.12
C GLY A 209 2.93 -6.32 12.84
N ARG A 210 2.19 -6.44 11.74
CA ARG A 210 2.58 -5.90 10.44
C ARG A 210 1.65 -4.78 9.99
N VAL A 211 2.23 -3.68 9.53
CA VAL A 211 1.52 -2.55 8.92
C VAL A 211 1.77 -2.54 7.41
N VAL A 212 0.72 -2.51 6.62
CA VAL A 212 0.78 -2.38 5.16
C VAL A 212 0.20 -1.03 4.77
N ASN A 213 1.00 -0.18 4.15
CA ASN A 213 0.57 1.13 3.66
C ASN A 213 0.43 1.09 2.14
N LEU A 214 -0.79 1.25 1.62
CA LEU A 214 -0.98 1.31 0.17
C LEU A 214 -0.52 2.67 -0.38
N SER A 215 0.47 2.62 -1.26
CA SER A 215 0.97 3.75 -2.04
C SER A 215 0.51 3.61 -3.51
N SER A 216 1.20 4.30 -4.41
CA SER A 216 0.98 4.28 -5.86
C SER A 216 2.25 4.75 -6.55
N VAL A 217 2.44 4.39 -7.81
CA VAL A 217 3.48 4.97 -8.67
C VAL A 217 3.41 6.50 -8.75
N THR A 218 2.28 7.12 -8.39
CA THR A 218 2.17 8.57 -8.39
C THR A 218 3.05 9.28 -7.36
N HIS A 219 3.54 8.58 -6.32
CA HIS A 219 4.44 9.17 -5.33
C HIS A 219 5.74 9.68 -5.95
N HIS A 220 6.17 9.10 -7.08
CA HIS A 220 7.34 9.52 -7.85
C HIS A 220 7.20 10.91 -8.47
N PHE A 221 6.02 11.52 -8.49
CA PHE A 221 5.80 12.80 -9.19
C PHE A 221 5.42 13.95 -8.24
N VAL A 222 5.79 13.80 -6.96
CA VAL A 222 5.68 14.89 -5.99
C VAL A 222 6.80 15.88 -6.22
N ARG A 223 6.45 17.16 -6.30
CA ARG A 223 7.41 18.28 -6.41
C ARG A 223 7.89 18.66 -5.01
N ALA A 224 8.71 17.79 -4.46
CA ALA A 224 9.21 17.89 -3.09
C ALA A 224 10.16 19.10 -2.86
N ASP A 225 10.70 19.69 -3.92
CA ASP A 225 11.73 20.74 -3.90
C ASP A 225 11.26 22.09 -4.48
N GLU A 226 9.99 22.20 -4.91
CA GLU A 226 9.44 23.47 -5.36
C GLU A 226 8.94 24.29 -4.15
N ASP A 227 9.24 25.59 -4.12
CA ASP A 227 8.65 26.61 -3.22
C ASP A 227 7.15 26.77 -3.55
N ARG A 228 6.39 25.70 -3.33
CA ARG A 228 5.02 25.53 -3.83
C ARG A 228 4.00 26.09 -2.86
N PHE A 229 4.27 25.95 -1.58
CA PHE A 229 3.46 26.54 -0.52
C PHE A 229 3.95 27.97 -0.27
N GLN A 230 3.05 28.86 0.14
CA GLN A 230 3.45 30.20 0.59
C GLN A 230 4.40 30.15 1.81
N SER A 231 4.52 28.98 2.45
CA SER A 231 5.51 28.67 3.49
C SER A 231 6.89 28.40 2.88
N LYS A 232 7.92 29.03 3.47
CA LYS A 232 9.34 28.96 3.08
C LYS A 232 9.99 27.60 3.44
N GLY A 233 9.28 26.50 3.24
CA GLY A 233 9.66 25.19 3.73
C GLY A 233 10.64 24.45 2.82
N SER A 234 11.61 23.76 3.40
CA SER A 234 12.65 22.97 2.68
C SER A 234 12.19 21.56 2.26
N GLY A 235 10.98 21.46 1.70
CA GLY A 235 10.47 20.19 1.13
C GLY A 235 10.19 19.10 2.17
N LEU A 236 10.48 17.84 1.85
CA LEU A 236 10.19 16.69 2.74
C LEU A 236 10.84 16.74 4.13
N HIS A 237 11.85 17.60 4.30
CA HIS A 237 12.59 17.82 5.55
C HIS A 237 12.04 18.97 6.38
N ASP A 238 10.85 19.47 6.04
CA ASP A 238 10.24 20.60 6.71
C ASP A 238 8.84 20.26 7.19
N GLU A 239 8.58 20.51 8.48
CA GLU A 239 7.25 20.33 9.09
C GLU A 239 6.22 21.21 8.36
N GLU A 240 6.60 22.44 7.97
CA GLU A 240 5.68 23.38 7.31
C GLU A 240 5.29 22.96 5.90
N TRP A 241 6.14 22.19 5.21
CA TRP A 241 5.80 21.63 3.90
C TRP A 241 4.72 20.55 4.05
N TRP A 242 4.84 19.68 5.06
CA TRP A 242 3.83 18.66 5.36
C TRP A 242 2.53 19.27 5.89
N ASN A 243 2.61 20.33 6.69
CA ASN A 243 1.44 21.12 7.10
C ASN A 243 0.74 21.73 5.87
N GLY A 244 1.51 22.19 4.88
CA GLY A 244 1.02 22.66 3.58
C GLY A 244 0.25 21.59 2.80
N CYS A 245 0.79 20.37 2.70
CA CYS A 245 0.11 19.24 2.05
C CYS A 245 -1.24 18.90 2.70
N ALA A 246 -1.37 19.08 4.03
CA ALA A 246 -2.61 18.84 4.76
C ALA A 246 -3.62 19.99 4.64
N LYS A 247 -3.21 21.17 4.17
CA LYS A 247 -4.08 22.35 4.10
C LYS A 247 -4.90 22.35 2.81
N HIS A 248 -6.22 22.42 2.97
CA HIS A 248 -7.14 22.44 1.84
C HIS A 248 -6.89 23.65 0.93
N GLY A 249 -6.75 23.40 -0.37
CA GLY A 249 -6.60 24.42 -1.40
C GLY A 249 -5.17 24.88 -1.68
N GLU A 250 -4.16 24.37 -0.97
CA GLU A 250 -2.75 24.73 -1.20
C GLU A 250 -2.07 23.91 -2.29
N SER A 251 -2.46 22.63 -2.47
CA SER A 251 -1.86 21.74 -3.46
C SER A 251 -2.87 21.39 -4.56
N ASP A 252 -2.42 21.52 -5.82
CA ASP A 252 -3.25 21.15 -6.99
C ASP A 252 -3.45 19.63 -7.15
N ASN A 253 -2.70 18.81 -6.39
CA ASN A 253 -2.83 17.35 -6.44
C ASN A 253 -2.29 16.68 -5.16
N THR A 254 -3.10 16.70 -4.10
CA THR A 254 -2.79 16.07 -2.81
C THR A 254 -2.74 14.54 -2.85
N TYR A 255 -3.27 13.91 -3.91
CA TYR A 255 -3.21 12.45 -4.04
C TYR A 255 -1.76 11.94 -4.09
N LYS A 256 -0.92 12.53 -4.94
CA LYS A 256 0.49 12.10 -5.07
C LYS A 256 1.27 12.29 -3.77
N GLU A 257 1.03 13.42 -3.10
CA GLU A 257 1.62 13.77 -1.80
C GLU A 257 1.20 12.77 -0.72
N SER A 258 -0.09 12.41 -0.66
CA SER A 258 -0.58 11.40 0.28
C SER A 258 0.06 10.02 0.04
N LYS A 259 0.31 9.65 -1.21
CA LYS A 259 0.95 8.37 -1.56
C LYS A 259 2.44 8.36 -1.25
N LEU A 260 3.12 9.50 -1.35
CA LEU A 260 4.49 9.66 -0.86
C LEU A 260 4.52 9.59 0.67
N ALA A 261 3.61 10.27 1.36
CA ALA A 261 3.50 10.25 2.81
C ALA A 261 3.32 8.81 3.34
N SER A 262 2.47 8.00 2.70
CA SER A 262 2.31 6.56 3.03
C SER A 262 3.61 5.76 2.90
N ALA A 263 4.44 6.04 1.89
CA ALA A 263 5.72 5.37 1.69
C ALA A 263 6.76 5.79 2.74
N LEU A 264 6.80 7.08 3.10
CA LEU A 264 7.68 7.61 4.14
C LEU A 264 7.28 7.14 5.53
N LEU A 265 5.98 7.04 5.82
CA LEU A 265 5.46 6.47 7.08
C LEU A 265 5.92 5.02 7.26
N THR A 266 5.96 4.22 6.19
CA THR A 266 6.53 2.87 6.27
C THR A 266 7.98 2.89 6.73
N LEU A 267 8.81 3.78 6.19
CA LEU A 267 10.21 3.87 6.61
C LEU A 267 10.33 4.34 8.06
N GLU A 268 9.56 5.36 8.44
CA GLU A 268 9.56 5.91 9.80
C GLU A 268 9.08 4.88 10.85
N LEU A 269 8.06 4.09 10.53
CA LEU A 269 7.60 3.00 11.40
C LEU A 269 8.68 1.93 11.59
N ASN A 270 9.41 1.57 10.53
CA ASN A 270 10.50 0.61 10.66
C ASN A 270 11.70 1.20 11.43
N GLU A 271 12.04 2.47 11.20
CA GLU A 271 13.12 3.15 11.93
C GLU A 271 12.83 3.17 13.44
N ARG A 272 11.58 3.47 13.80
CA ARG A 272 11.16 3.60 15.20
C ARG A 272 10.90 2.28 15.92
N TYR A 273 10.30 1.30 15.23
CA TYR A 273 9.68 0.15 15.90
C TYR A 273 10.16 -1.24 15.45
N SER A 274 11.14 -1.31 14.53
CA SER A 274 11.64 -2.62 14.04
C SER A 274 12.39 -3.42 15.10
N LYS A 275 12.99 -2.74 16.10
CA LYS A 275 13.68 -3.40 17.24
C LYS A 275 12.69 -4.13 18.15
N GLU A 276 11.47 -3.61 18.29
CA GLU A 276 10.36 -4.24 19.00
C GLU A 276 9.66 -5.32 18.14
N GLY A 277 10.12 -5.51 16.90
CA GLY A 277 9.65 -6.52 15.97
C GLY A 277 8.51 -6.05 15.06
N LEU A 278 8.07 -4.79 15.12
CA LEU A 278 7.10 -4.26 14.17
C LEU A 278 7.68 -4.32 12.76
N ARG A 279 6.85 -4.67 11.79
CA ARG A 279 7.22 -4.56 10.38
C ARG A 279 6.25 -3.68 9.64
N ALA A 280 6.75 -2.69 8.93
CA ALA A 280 5.95 -1.89 8.01
C ALA A 280 6.38 -2.12 6.56
N VAL A 281 5.42 -2.22 5.65
CA VAL A 281 5.66 -2.48 4.22
C VAL A 281 4.75 -1.61 3.37
N THR A 282 5.32 -0.91 2.40
CA THR A 282 4.55 -0.17 1.41
C THR A 282 4.16 -1.11 0.28
N ALA A 283 2.90 -1.07 -0.15
CA ALA A 283 2.44 -1.82 -1.32
C ALA A 283 1.90 -0.87 -2.38
N ASN A 284 2.42 -0.97 -3.60
CA ASN A 284 1.80 -0.39 -4.79
C ASN A 284 0.90 -1.47 -5.43
N PRO A 285 -0.41 -1.25 -5.57
CA PRO A 285 -1.31 -2.22 -6.18
C PRO A 285 -1.26 -2.25 -7.71
N GLY A 286 -0.54 -1.30 -8.34
CA GLY A 286 -0.46 -1.16 -9.78
C GLY A 286 -1.61 -0.34 -10.35
N SER A 287 -1.72 -0.35 -11.68
CA SER A 287 -2.85 0.26 -12.36
C SER A 287 -4.04 -0.69 -12.30
N VAL A 288 -4.84 -0.57 -11.25
CA VAL A 288 -6.03 -1.39 -11.02
C VAL A 288 -7.28 -0.66 -11.50
N ASN A 289 -8.18 -1.39 -12.16
CA ASN A 289 -9.51 -0.91 -12.51
C ASN A 289 -10.40 -0.86 -11.26
N SER A 290 -10.13 0.12 -10.39
CA SER A 290 -10.82 0.34 -9.12
C SER A 290 -11.76 1.54 -9.19
N ASP A 291 -12.70 1.61 -8.25
CA ASP A 291 -13.71 2.69 -8.12
C ASP A 291 -13.13 4.11 -7.91
N ILE A 292 -11.81 4.26 -7.89
CA ILE A 292 -11.13 5.56 -7.75
C ILE A 292 -11.39 6.50 -8.95
N TRP A 293 -11.80 5.95 -10.09
CA TRP A 293 -12.08 6.68 -11.33
C TRP A 293 -13.55 7.08 -11.53
N ARG A 294 -14.43 6.80 -10.55
CA ARG A 294 -15.90 6.94 -10.68
C ARG A 294 -16.42 8.34 -11.03
N ASN A 295 -15.57 9.37 -10.94
CA ASN A 295 -15.94 10.77 -11.21
C ASN A 295 -15.60 11.25 -12.64
N TYR A 296 -15.13 10.39 -13.54
CA TYR A 296 -14.95 10.73 -14.97
C TYR A 296 -16.15 10.24 -15.82
N SER A 297 -16.96 11.15 -16.37
CA SER A 297 -18.10 10.87 -17.29
C SER A 297 -17.65 10.70 -18.76
N ASP A 298 -18.39 10.18 -19.74
CA ASP A 298 -19.39 9.10 -19.92
C ASP A 298 -19.40 8.78 -21.45
N PHE A 299 -19.93 7.64 -21.89
CA PHE A 299 -19.94 7.08 -23.28
C PHE A 299 -18.61 6.59 -23.88
N MET A 300 -17.62 7.46 -24.20
CA MET A 300 -16.33 7.05 -24.80
C MET A 300 -15.55 6.11 -23.86
N LEU A 301 -15.63 6.39 -22.56
CA LEU A 301 -15.02 5.61 -21.49
C LEU A 301 -15.57 4.17 -21.40
N LYS A 302 -16.86 3.97 -21.74
CA LYS A 302 -17.56 2.70 -21.53
C LYS A 302 -17.43 1.74 -22.73
N TYR A 303 -17.44 2.25 -23.96
CA TYR A 303 -17.52 1.41 -25.17
C TYR A 303 -16.21 1.30 -25.97
N VAL A 304 -15.36 2.33 -25.98
CA VAL A 304 -14.07 2.31 -26.70
C VAL A 304 -12.92 2.04 -25.74
N VAL A 305 -12.94 2.73 -24.61
CA VAL A 305 -11.89 2.71 -23.61
C VAL A 305 -12.08 1.53 -22.64
N GLY A 306 -13.31 1.12 -22.31
CA GLY A 306 -13.61 0.06 -21.35
C GLY A 306 -12.99 -1.32 -21.69
N PRO A 307 -13.12 -1.83 -22.93
CA PRO A 307 -12.45 -3.07 -23.35
C PRO A 307 -10.91 -2.94 -23.34
N LEU A 308 -10.37 -1.79 -23.76
CA LEU A 308 -8.93 -1.51 -23.70
C LEU A 308 -8.45 -1.41 -22.23
N PHE A 309 -9.25 -0.85 -21.35
CA PHE A 309 -8.97 -0.74 -19.91
C PHE A 309 -8.91 -2.11 -19.25
N ARG A 310 -9.76 -3.08 -19.65
CA ARG A 310 -9.66 -4.47 -19.14
C ARG A 310 -8.41 -5.20 -19.62
N VAL A 311 -7.83 -4.77 -20.74
CA VAL A 311 -6.59 -5.32 -21.29
C VAL A 311 -5.36 -4.57 -20.76
N VAL A 312 -5.50 -3.38 -20.18
CA VAL A 312 -4.37 -2.57 -19.69
C VAL A 312 -4.29 -2.53 -18.16
N TYR A 313 -5.43 -2.51 -17.47
CA TYR A 313 -5.52 -2.44 -16.01
C TYR A 313 -5.73 -3.81 -15.39
N LEU A 314 -5.24 -3.97 -14.17
CA LEU A 314 -5.49 -5.15 -13.35
C LEU A 314 -6.91 -5.18 -12.84
N ASP A 315 -7.42 -6.40 -12.66
CA ASP A 315 -8.60 -6.62 -11.83
C ASP A 315 -8.26 -6.45 -10.34
N ASN A 316 -9.30 -6.36 -9.51
CA ASN A 316 -9.13 -6.12 -8.08
C ASN A 316 -8.39 -7.27 -7.37
N GLU A 317 -8.57 -8.51 -7.84
CA GLU A 317 -7.90 -9.68 -7.27
C GLU A 317 -6.39 -9.56 -7.50
N GLN A 318 -5.96 -9.34 -8.74
CA GLN A 318 -4.57 -9.12 -9.12
C GLN A 318 -3.96 -7.92 -8.39
N GLY A 319 -4.69 -6.81 -8.29
CA GLY A 319 -4.27 -5.63 -7.55
C GLY A 319 -4.02 -5.91 -6.06
N SER A 320 -4.86 -6.74 -5.44
CA SER A 320 -4.75 -7.12 -4.03
C SER A 320 -3.56 -8.03 -3.73
N ARG A 321 -3.01 -8.73 -4.72
CA ARG A 321 -1.92 -9.69 -4.45
C ARG A 321 -0.67 -9.03 -3.87
N THR A 322 -0.42 -7.76 -4.19
CA THR A 322 0.71 -7.00 -3.60
C THR A 322 0.46 -6.63 -2.14
N SER A 323 -0.75 -6.20 -1.78
CA SER A 323 -1.12 -5.89 -0.40
C SER A 323 -1.20 -7.16 0.45
N VAL A 324 -1.69 -8.27 -0.11
CA VAL A 324 -1.67 -9.60 0.54
C VAL A 324 -0.24 -10.06 0.76
N ALA A 325 0.62 -9.99 -0.25
CA ALA A 325 2.04 -10.33 -0.12
C ALA A 325 2.75 -9.46 0.91
N ALA A 326 2.44 -8.15 0.95
CA ALA A 326 2.93 -7.27 1.99
C ALA A 326 2.42 -7.71 3.37
N ALA A 327 1.14 -8.06 3.50
CA ALA A 327 0.49 -8.38 4.76
C ALA A 327 0.96 -9.70 5.40
N VAL A 328 1.15 -10.75 4.59
CA VAL A 328 1.44 -12.09 5.13
C VAL A 328 2.75 -12.69 4.64
N GLY A 329 3.37 -12.15 3.59
CA GLY A 329 4.47 -12.82 2.91
C GLY A 329 5.79 -12.80 3.69
N LYS A 330 6.61 -13.83 3.48
CA LYS A 330 7.95 -14.04 4.07
C LYS A 330 8.98 -13.12 3.46
N LEU A 331 8.89 -11.83 3.74
CA LEU A 331 9.72 -10.81 3.12
C LEU A 331 11.17 -10.81 3.64
N PRO A 332 12.17 -10.41 2.83
CA PRO A 332 13.54 -10.25 3.32
C PRO A 332 13.60 -9.08 4.31
N LEU A 333 14.48 -9.16 5.30
CA LEU A 333 14.75 -8.04 6.20
C LEU A 333 15.11 -6.79 5.37
N GLY A 334 14.54 -5.64 5.72
CA GLY A 334 14.70 -4.39 4.95
C GLY A 334 13.82 -4.27 3.69
N ALA A 335 12.85 -5.17 3.49
CA ALA A 335 11.81 -4.98 2.47
C ALA A 335 10.83 -3.87 2.89
N HIS A 336 10.87 -2.74 2.18
CA HIS A 336 10.02 -1.59 2.48
C HIS A 336 8.99 -1.27 1.40
N TYR A 337 9.16 -1.80 0.18
CA TYR A 337 8.28 -1.49 -0.94
C TYR A 337 8.05 -2.73 -1.82
N LEU A 338 6.79 -3.08 -2.00
CA LEU A 338 6.34 -4.08 -2.97
C LEU A 338 5.67 -3.39 -4.15
N GLN A 339 6.04 -3.83 -5.34
CA GLN A 339 5.40 -3.44 -6.58
C GLN A 339 4.74 -4.66 -7.24
N PRO A 340 3.66 -4.47 -8.01
CA PRO A 340 3.13 -5.51 -8.86
C PRO A 340 4.02 -5.61 -10.11
N TYR A 341 3.80 -6.66 -10.89
CA TYR A 341 4.37 -6.84 -12.23
C TYR A 341 5.80 -7.38 -12.27
N TRP A 342 6.09 -8.00 -13.41
CA TRP A 342 7.46 -8.32 -13.79
C TRP A 342 8.23 -7.03 -14.02
N GLN A 343 9.46 -6.98 -13.53
CA GLN A 343 10.45 -6.06 -14.06
C GLN A 343 11.50 -6.84 -14.86
N PRO A 344 11.91 -6.34 -16.05
CA PRO A 344 13.02 -6.93 -16.76
C PRO A 344 14.25 -6.95 -15.84
N TRP A 345 14.87 -8.12 -15.75
CA TRP A 345 16.04 -8.38 -14.95
C TRP A 345 17.15 -7.37 -15.33
N PRO A 346 17.79 -6.66 -14.39
CA PRO A 346 19.04 -5.99 -14.73
C PRO A 346 20.02 -7.11 -15.09
N ILE A 347 20.49 -7.15 -16.35
CA ILE A 347 21.56 -8.05 -16.78
C ILE A 347 22.81 -7.67 -15.97
N GLN A 348 22.92 -8.19 -14.75
CA GLN A 348 24.19 -8.39 -14.09
C GLN A 348 24.62 -9.78 -14.48
N HIS A 349 25.78 -9.83 -15.14
CA HIS A 349 26.43 -11.01 -15.69
C HIS A 349 26.45 -12.18 -14.69
N THR A 350 25.43 -13.03 -14.69
CA THR A 350 25.49 -14.34 -14.04
C THR A 350 25.83 -15.37 -15.10
N THR A 351 27.12 -15.66 -15.22
CA THR A 351 27.75 -16.67 -16.11
C THR A 351 27.42 -18.13 -15.75
N SER A 352 26.33 -18.41 -15.01
CA SER A 352 26.03 -19.75 -14.52
C SER A 352 24.88 -20.41 -15.30
N LYS A 353 25.18 -21.54 -15.95
CA LYS A 353 24.23 -22.48 -16.57
C LYS A 353 23.39 -23.20 -15.48
N LYS A 354 22.52 -22.47 -14.77
CA LYS A 354 21.50 -23.11 -13.91
C LYS A 354 20.42 -23.78 -14.77
N SER A 355 19.90 -24.92 -14.32
CA SER A 355 18.81 -25.65 -14.99
C SER A 355 17.52 -24.83 -15.00
N LEU A 356 16.63 -25.08 -15.96
CA LEU A 356 15.32 -24.39 -16.03
C LEU A 356 14.54 -24.57 -14.72
N LYS A 357 14.54 -25.76 -14.12
CA LYS A 357 13.89 -26.03 -12.84
C LYS A 357 14.50 -25.23 -11.67
N GLN A 358 15.81 -24.99 -11.66
CA GLN A 358 16.47 -24.14 -10.66
C GLN A 358 16.25 -22.64 -10.90
N LYS A 359 16.12 -22.22 -12.16
CA LYS A 359 15.71 -20.85 -12.54
C LYS A 359 14.24 -20.59 -12.19
N LEU A 360 13.41 -21.62 -12.31
CA LEU A 360 12.00 -21.61 -11.92
C LEU A 360 11.84 -21.72 -10.40
N SER A 361 12.64 -22.49 -9.68
CA SER A 361 12.62 -22.51 -8.20
C SER A 361 13.22 -21.25 -7.59
N ALA A 362 14.11 -20.56 -8.30
CA ALA A 362 14.54 -19.20 -8.00
C ALA A 362 13.51 -18.11 -8.41
N LEU A 363 12.31 -18.50 -8.85
CA LEU A 363 11.15 -17.61 -8.96
C LEU A 363 10.47 -17.36 -7.61
N SER A 364 10.99 -17.90 -6.50
CA SER A 364 10.44 -17.62 -5.17
C SER A 364 10.41 -16.11 -4.87
N PHE A 365 9.49 -15.76 -3.98
CA PHE A 365 9.01 -14.46 -3.45
C PHE A 365 9.98 -13.24 -3.40
N HIS A 366 11.27 -13.43 -3.63
CA HIS A 366 12.34 -12.45 -3.45
C HIS A 366 13.07 -12.12 -4.74
N ARG A 367 12.48 -11.29 -5.57
CA ARG A 367 13.21 -10.64 -6.66
C ARG A 367 13.46 -9.18 -6.33
N SER A 368 14.73 -8.88 -6.00
CA SER A 368 15.21 -7.51 -5.87
C SER A 368 15.55 -6.98 -7.27
N TYR A 369 14.70 -6.12 -7.80
CA TYR A 369 14.94 -5.47 -9.10
C TYR A 369 15.44 -4.05 -8.93
N ARG A 370 16.39 -3.66 -9.77
CA ARG A 370 16.80 -2.27 -9.98
C ARG A 370 16.46 -1.89 -11.41
N VAL A 371 15.26 -1.33 -11.62
CA VAL A 371 14.90 -0.70 -12.89
C VAL A 371 14.96 0.81 -12.70
N GLN A 372 15.56 1.51 -13.67
CA GLN A 372 15.63 2.98 -13.66
C GLN A 372 14.20 3.57 -13.80
N PHE A 373 13.42 3.10 -14.78
CA PHE A 373 12.01 3.41 -15.06
C PHE A 373 10.93 3.20 -13.95
N PRO A 374 10.22 4.18 -13.34
CA PRO A 374 8.99 3.85 -12.60
C PRO A 374 7.80 3.49 -13.52
N VAL A 375 7.90 3.78 -14.82
CA VAL A 375 6.80 3.54 -15.79
C VAL A 375 6.35 2.07 -15.88
N PHE A 376 7.25 1.12 -15.63
CA PHE A 376 6.91 -0.30 -15.60
C PHE A 376 6.17 -0.72 -14.31
N GLU A 377 6.23 0.06 -13.22
CA GLU A 377 5.34 -0.14 -12.06
C GLU A 377 3.89 0.24 -12.39
N MET A 378 3.67 1.10 -13.39
CA MET A 378 2.34 1.55 -13.78
C MET A 378 1.70 0.61 -14.79
N LEU A 379 2.48 0.10 -15.75
CA LEU A 379 1.96 -0.42 -17.01
C LEU A 379 2.59 -1.77 -17.38
N GLY A 380 3.10 -2.51 -16.40
CA GLY A 380 3.69 -3.84 -16.61
C GLY A 380 2.66 -4.97 -16.79
N LEU A 381 3.10 -6.12 -17.31
CA LEU A 381 2.30 -7.36 -17.25
C LEU A 381 2.34 -7.95 -15.84
N TYR A 382 1.18 -8.31 -15.28
CA TYR A 382 1.14 -8.85 -13.93
C TYR A 382 1.58 -10.30 -13.96
N ILE A 383 2.74 -10.55 -13.35
CA ILE A 383 3.28 -11.90 -13.22
C ILE A 383 3.53 -12.31 -11.75
N GLY A 384 3.21 -11.41 -10.82
CA GLY A 384 3.60 -11.52 -9.41
C GLY A 384 3.95 -10.16 -8.82
N HIS A 385 4.58 -10.17 -7.65
CA HIS A 385 5.08 -8.98 -6.96
C HIS A 385 6.60 -9.04 -6.81
N ALA A 386 7.24 -7.89 -6.58
CA ALA A 386 8.67 -7.81 -6.31
C ALA A 386 8.97 -6.87 -5.16
N VAL A 387 9.99 -7.20 -4.39
CA VAL A 387 10.56 -6.32 -3.37
C VAL A 387 11.54 -5.38 -4.04
N THR A 388 11.32 -4.08 -3.92
CA THR A 388 12.25 -3.07 -4.42
C THR A 388 12.64 -2.10 -3.31
N LYS A 389 13.67 -1.28 -3.58
CA LYS A 389 13.95 -0.13 -2.73
C LYS A 389 12.82 0.88 -2.94
N ALA A 390 12.31 1.46 -1.86
CA ALA A 390 11.44 2.63 -1.99
C ALA A 390 12.23 3.72 -2.74
N ARG A 391 11.73 4.09 -3.92
CA ARG A 391 12.36 5.07 -4.80
C ARG A 391 11.86 6.46 -4.38
N LEU A 392 12.53 7.03 -3.38
CA LEU A 392 12.18 8.33 -2.80
C LEU A 392 12.94 9.47 -3.47
N PRO A 393 12.49 10.74 -3.33
CA PRO A 393 13.25 11.88 -3.85
C PRO A 393 14.66 11.87 -3.28
N ASN A 394 15.67 12.06 -4.13
CA ASN A 394 17.05 12.19 -3.70
C ASN A 394 17.27 13.59 -3.10
N ASP A 395 17.57 13.64 -1.81
CA ASP A 395 17.86 14.86 -1.04
C ASP A 395 19.36 15.18 -0.95
N GLY A 396 20.21 14.43 -1.67
CA GLY A 396 21.66 14.55 -1.60
C GLY A 396 22.31 13.78 -0.46
N LYS A 397 21.57 13.06 0.39
CA LYS A 397 22.10 12.22 1.48
C LYS A 397 22.24 10.74 1.10
N GLY A 398 21.87 10.35 -0.12
CA GLY A 398 22.25 9.07 -0.73
C GLY A 398 21.62 7.80 -0.13
N GLY A 399 20.55 7.91 0.66
CA GLY A 399 19.91 6.80 1.37
C GLY A 399 18.38 6.73 1.23
N LEU A 400 17.78 5.61 1.68
CA LEU A 400 16.34 5.52 1.95
C LEU A 400 16.03 6.42 3.16
N PHE A 401 15.29 7.49 2.96
CA PHE A 401 15.04 8.50 3.98
C PHE A 401 13.69 8.30 4.67
N ALA A 402 13.70 8.07 5.98
CA ALA A 402 12.54 8.23 6.85
C ALA A 402 12.36 9.71 7.21
N SER A 403 11.12 10.22 7.31
CA SER A 403 10.88 11.65 7.58
C SER A 403 10.36 11.86 9.01
N SER A 404 11.27 12.26 9.91
CA SER A 404 10.93 12.70 11.26
C SER A 404 9.99 13.91 11.26
N GLU A 405 10.11 14.78 10.27
CA GLU A 405 9.29 15.99 10.16
C GLU A 405 7.86 15.68 9.70
N LEU A 406 7.67 14.72 8.77
CA LEU A 406 6.35 14.16 8.46
C LEU A 406 5.70 13.59 9.73
N TRP A 407 6.45 12.83 10.51
CA TRP A 407 5.95 12.24 11.75
C TRP A 407 5.48 13.30 12.76
N LYS A 408 6.34 14.28 13.07
CA LYS A 408 6.02 15.38 14.01
C LYS A 408 4.82 16.21 13.54
N SER A 409 4.83 16.62 12.27
CA SER A 409 3.72 17.33 11.62
C SER A 409 2.44 16.52 11.79
N SER A 410 2.48 15.22 11.49
CA SER A 410 1.31 14.35 11.59
C SER A 410 0.80 14.22 13.02
N GLU A 411 1.66 14.02 14.04
CA GLU A 411 1.23 13.94 15.44
C GLU A 411 0.52 15.21 15.89
N LYS A 412 1.07 16.38 15.54
CA LYS A 412 0.47 17.69 15.83
C LYS A 412 -0.88 17.88 15.10
N LEU A 413 -0.93 17.59 13.80
CA LEU A 413 -2.13 17.78 12.98
C LEU A 413 -3.29 16.90 13.44
N VAL A 414 -3.02 15.67 13.89
CA VAL A 414 -4.06 14.74 14.36
C VAL A 414 -4.35 14.88 15.86
N GLY A 415 -3.63 15.75 16.58
CA GLY A 415 -3.74 15.90 18.03
C GLY A 415 -3.38 14.61 18.78
N TYR A 416 -2.27 13.97 18.41
CA TYR A 416 -1.74 12.80 19.10
C TYR A 416 -0.62 13.23 20.05
N GLY A 417 -0.82 13.05 21.36
CA GLY A 417 0.15 13.41 22.40
C GLY A 417 -0.24 14.63 23.26
N ASP A 418 -1.01 15.57 22.71
CA ASP A 418 -1.48 16.76 23.44
C ASP A 418 -2.50 16.44 24.56
N THR A 419 -3.07 15.23 24.56
CA THR A 419 -4.00 14.75 25.60
C THR A 419 -3.31 14.05 26.78
N CYS A 420 -1.97 14.04 26.85
CA CYS A 420 -1.22 13.41 27.94
C CYS A 420 -0.41 14.40 28.82
N GLN A 421 -0.70 15.70 28.77
CA GLN A 421 -0.06 16.68 29.67
C GLN A 421 -0.88 17.13 30.87
N ASP A 422 -2.12 16.65 31.04
CA ASP A 422 -2.87 16.85 32.28
C ASP A 422 -3.10 15.51 33.00
N GLY A 423 -2.17 15.19 33.89
CA GLY A 423 -2.42 14.30 35.02
C GLY A 423 -2.02 12.83 34.85
N GLN A 424 -0.73 12.54 34.96
CA GLN A 424 -0.20 11.50 35.86
C GLN A 424 1.34 11.58 35.88
N LYS A 425 1.85 12.14 36.98
CA LYS A 425 3.22 11.90 37.48
C LYS A 425 3.18 10.75 38.47
#